data_AF-D8LQR8-F1
#
_entry.id   AF-D8LQR8-F1
#
_cell.length_a   1.000
_cell.length_b   1.000
_cell.length_c   1.000
_cell.angle_alpha   90.00
_cell.angle_beta   90.00
_cell.angle_gamma   90.00
#
_symmetry.space_group_name_H-M   'P 1'
#
loop_
_entity.id
_entity.type
_entity.pdbx_description
1 polymer ?
#
loop_
_entity_poly.entity_id
_entity_poly.type
_entity_poly.pdbx_seq_one_letter_code
_entity_poly.pdbx_strand_id
1 'polypeptide(L)'
;MIRHLLGDELVEAYAGPDQGVQNVKASEWEPFIRTMPHSEYPSASACLCEGFARQVENFLGNDKIEPALQFPPGPPPAGLNASLEFASWSEISQVCGDSRVWSGMHFAGAVPAGAELCGGEDMAKSIHDSFERLKAGDESAAVFKSDVGELMDVVWNSCRL
;
A
#
# COMPACT_ATOMS: atom_id res chain seq x y z
N MET A 1 -20.07 -3.13 -4.30
CA MET A 1 -20.27 -3.60 -5.68
C MET A 1 -20.80 -5.03 -5.73
N ILE A 2 -20.07 -6.01 -5.20
CA ILE A 2 -20.45 -7.45 -5.21
C ILE A 2 -21.91 -7.67 -4.80
N ARG A 3 -22.30 -7.22 -3.59
CA ARG A 3 -23.69 -7.32 -3.09
C ARG A 3 -24.74 -6.70 -4.01
N HIS A 4 -24.41 -5.61 -4.68
CA HIS A 4 -25.33 -4.90 -5.57
C HIS A 4 -25.53 -5.62 -6.90
N LEU A 5 -24.46 -6.23 -7.44
CA LEU A 5 -24.50 -6.89 -8.74
C LEU A 5 -25.01 -8.34 -8.65
N LEU A 6 -24.65 -9.06 -7.60
CA LEU A 6 -24.88 -10.50 -7.49
C LEU A 6 -25.99 -10.88 -6.49
N GLY A 7 -26.41 -9.97 -5.60
CA GLY A 7 -27.45 -10.26 -4.61
C GLY A 7 -27.16 -11.53 -3.79
N ASP A 8 -28.09 -12.49 -3.79
CA ASP A 8 -27.98 -13.76 -3.07
C ASP A 8 -27.42 -14.91 -3.92
N GLU A 9 -26.87 -14.64 -5.11
CA GLU A 9 -26.18 -15.66 -5.90
C GLU A 9 -25.06 -16.33 -5.08
N LEU A 10 -24.96 -17.66 -5.22
CA LEU A 10 -23.90 -18.44 -4.59
C LEU A 10 -22.61 -18.27 -5.41
N VAL A 11 -21.55 -17.85 -4.73
CA VAL A 11 -20.21 -17.69 -5.29
C VAL A 11 -19.22 -18.55 -4.52
N GLU A 12 -18.26 -19.14 -5.22
CA GLU A 12 -17.13 -19.83 -4.60
C GLU A 12 -16.10 -18.79 -4.14
N ALA A 13 -16.00 -18.58 -2.83
CA ALA A 13 -15.16 -17.52 -2.26
C ALA A 13 -14.70 -17.84 -0.84
N TYR A 14 -13.81 -17.00 -0.30
CA TYR A 14 -13.44 -17.03 1.12
C TYR A 14 -14.69 -16.87 2.00
N ALA A 15 -14.89 -17.84 2.91
CA ALA A 15 -16.07 -17.92 3.75
C ALA A 15 -15.85 -17.42 5.19
N GLY A 16 -14.75 -16.72 5.43
CA GLY A 16 -14.38 -16.20 6.76
C GLY A 16 -13.28 -17.00 7.45
N PRO A 17 -12.85 -16.55 8.64
CA PRO A 17 -11.71 -17.13 9.36
C PRO A 17 -11.88 -18.63 9.58
N ASP A 18 -10.83 -19.40 9.27
CA ASP A 18 -10.79 -20.86 9.40
C ASP A 18 -11.83 -21.65 8.57
N GLN A 19 -12.59 -20.97 7.70
CA GLN A 19 -13.61 -21.60 6.86
C GLN A 19 -13.10 -21.99 5.46
N GLY A 20 -11.97 -21.42 5.04
CA GLY A 20 -11.40 -21.64 3.72
C GLY A 20 -12.31 -21.12 2.59
N VAL A 21 -12.26 -21.78 1.44
CA VAL A 21 -13.09 -21.48 0.28
C VAL A 21 -14.37 -22.33 0.34
N GLN A 22 -15.54 -21.70 0.23
CA GLN A 22 -16.85 -22.36 0.19
C GLN A 22 -17.81 -21.65 -0.77
N ASN A 23 -18.97 -22.23 -1.00
CA ASN A 23 -20.08 -21.55 -1.66
C ASN A 23 -20.81 -20.66 -0.65
N VAL A 24 -20.69 -19.35 -0.80
CA VAL A 24 -21.33 -18.34 0.06
C VAL A 24 -22.26 -17.47 -0.77
N LYS A 25 -23.29 -16.90 -0.16
CA LYS A 25 -24.09 -15.88 -0.84
C LYS A 25 -23.25 -14.63 -1.03
N ALA A 26 -23.30 -14.02 -2.21
CA ALA A 26 -22.57 -12.79 -2.48
C ALA A 26 -22.99 -11.62 -1.56
N SER A 27 -24.22 -11.64 -1.04
CA SER A 27 -24.75 -10.70 -0.04
C SER A 27 -24.09 -10.83 1.33
N GLU A 28 -23.64 -12.04 1.67
CA GLU A 28 -23.00 -12.41 2.94
C GLU A 28 -21.46 -12.40 2.85
N TRP A 29 -20.90 -12.29 1.64
CA TRP A 29 -19.45 -12.23 1.43
C TRP A 29 -18.84 -10.96 2.05
N GLU A 30 -17.64 -11.15 2.63
CA GLU A 30 -16.79 -10.12 3.19
C GLU A 30 -15.34 -10.32 2.70
N PRO A 31 -14.56 -9.23 2.53
CA PRO A 31 -13.16 -9.32 2.15
C PRO A 31 -12.31 -9.94 3.27
N PHE A 32 -11.18 -10.56 2.91
CA PHE A 32 -10.26 -11.16 3.86
C PHE A 32 -9.70 -10.13 4.87
N ILE A 33 -9.43 -8.92 4.38
CA ILE A 33 -9.12 -7.76 5.24
C ILE A 33 -10.24 -6.74 5.08
N ARG A 34 -10.69 -6.18 6.20
CA ARG A 34 -11.73 -5.15 6.21
C ARG A 34 -11.37 -3.98 5.28
N THR A 35 -12.33 -3.53 4.48
CA THR A 35 -12.19 -2.31 3.67
C THR A 35 -12.16 -1.07 4.57
N MET A 36 -11.30 -0.12 4.24
CA MET A 36 -11.19 1.15 4.95
C MET A 36 -12.24 2.17 4.47
N PRO A 37 -12.69 3.11 5.31
CA PRO A 37 -13.80 4.02 4.99
C PRO A 37 -13.35 5.22 4.15
N HIS A 38 -12.84 4.97 2.95
CA HIS A 38 -12.49 5.98 1.95
C HIS A 38 -12.80 5.46 0.53
N SER A 39 -12.67 6.31 -0.48
CA SER A 39 -12.81 5.91 -1.88
C SER A 39 -11.85 4.76 -2.23
N GLU A 40 -12.31 3.86 -3.11
CA GLU A 40 -11.53 2.69 -3.52
C GLU A 40 -10.48 3.01 -4.60
N TYR A 41 -10.70 4.02 -5.44
CA TYR A 41 -9.79 4.35 -6.54
C TYR A 41 -9.11 5.72 -6.36
N PRO A 42 -7.80 5.85 -6.61
CA PRO A 42 -6.84 4.76 -6.83
C PRO A 42 -6.44 4.06 -5.51
N SER A 43 -5.63 2.99 -5.59
CA SER A 43 -5.09 2.34 -4.39
C SER A 43 -3.98 3.18 -3.75
N ALA A 44 -4.28 3.78 -2.60
CA ALA A 44 -3.30 4.52 -1.82
C ALA A 44 -2.13 3.64 -1.34
N SER A 45 -2.39 2.38 -0.96
CA SER A 45 -1.33 1.46 -0.55
C SER A 45 -0.37 1.13 -1.70
N ALA A 46 -0.89 0.89 -2.91
CA ALA A 46 -0.05 0.66 -4.08
C ALA A 46 0.79 1.89 -4.42
N CYS A 47 0.19 3.09 -4.34
CA CYS A 47 0.90 4.36 -4.47
C CYS A 47 2.08 4.48 -3.50
N LEU A 48 1.85 4.26 -2.21
CA LEU A 48 2.89 4.43 -1.19
C LEU A 48 4.02 3.41 -1.35
N CYS A 49 3.68 2.16 -1.65
CA CYS A 49 4.67 1.11 -1.86
C CYS A 49 5.54 1.36 -3.09
N GLU A 50 4.93 1.78 -4.21
CA GLU A 50 5.68 2.11 -5.42
C GLU A 50 6.53 3.36 -5.22
N GLY A 51 5.98 4.44 -4.66
CA GLY A 51 6.73 5.65 -4.38
C GLY A 51 7.93 5.40 -3.46
N PHE A 52 7.76 4.54 -2.44
CA PHE A 52 8.85 4.11 -1.57
C PHE A 52 9.92 3.32 -2.33
N ALA A 53 9.52 2.30 -3.12
CA ALA A 53 10.46 1.50 -3.90
C ALA A 53 11.30 2.37 -4.85
N ARG A 54 10.65 3.26 -5.61
CA ARG A 54 11.34 4.20 -6.51
C ARG A 54 12.25 5.18 -5.79
N GLN A 55 11.86 5.64 -4.61
CA GLN A 55 12.72 6.50 -3.79
C GLN A 55 13.99 5.77 -3.35
N VAL A 56 13.87 4.50 -2.93
CA VAL A 56 15.03 3.71 -2.52
C VAL A 56 15.91 3.37 -3.73
N GLU A 57 15.32 3.02 -4.87
CA GLU A 57 16.03 2.81 -6.13
C GLU A 57 16.85 4.04 -6.54
N ASN A 58 16.24 5.24 -6.49
CA ASN A 58 16.93 6.49 -6.77
C ASN A 58 18.12 6.73 -5.82
N PHE A 59 17.97 6.36 -4.54
CA PHE A 59 18.99 6.56 -3.53
C PHE A 59 20.16 5.58 -3.64
N LEU A 60 19.87 4.31 -3.95
CA LEU A 60 20.86 3.24 -4.07
C LEU A 60 21.44 3.13 -5.49
N GLY A 61 20.79 3.75 -6.47
CA GLY A 61 21.10 3.63 -7.90
C GLY A 61 20.80 2.23 -8.47
N ASN A 62 20.04 1.40 -7.76
CA ASN A 62 19.65 0.06 -8.20
C ASN A 62 18.40 -0.45 -7.47
N ASP A 63 17.76 -1.46 -8.05
CA ASP A 63 16.56 -2.13 -7.54
C ASP A 63 16.89 -3.48 -6.85
N LYS A 64 17.96 -3.52 -6.05
CA LYS A 64 18.36 -4.78 -5.40
C LYS A 64 18.30 -4.68 -3.89
N ILE A 65 17.99 -5.83 -3.29
CA ILE A 65 18.06 -6.08 -1.86
C ILE A 65 19.07 -7.22 -1.66
N GLU A 66 20.27 -6.88 -1.18
CA GLU A 66 21.35 -7.85 -0.97
C GLU A 66 21.91 -7.73 0.47
N PRO A 67 21.77 -8.77 1.32
CA PRO A 67 21.03 -10.02 1.07
C PRO A 67 19.52 -9.79 1.00
N ALA A 68 18.80 -10.69 0.33
CA ALA A 68 17.35 -10.60 0.17
C ALA A 68 16.62 -10.49 1.52
N LEU A 69 15.55 -9.69 1.53
CA LEU A 69 14.79 -9.39 2.75
C LEU A 69 13.88 -10.56 3.08
N GLN A 70 14.05 -11.12 4.28
CA GLN A 70 13.26 -12.24 4.78
C GLN A 70 12.13 -11.74 5.68
N PHE A 71 10.90 -12.12 5.34
CA PHE A 71 9.74 -11.94 6.21
C PHE A 71 9.38 -13.27 6.87
N PRO A 72 9.35 -13.31 8.21
CA PRO A 72 8.98 -14.53 8.93
C PRO A 72 7.50 -14.88 8.68
N PRO A 73 7.11 -16.15 8.90
CA PRO A 73 5.72 -16.58 8.88
C PRO A 73 4.81 -15.68 9.72
N GLY A 74 3.64 -15.35 9.19
CA GLY A 74 2.62 -14.56 9.89
C GLY A 74 1.91 -15.34 11.01
N PRO A 75 1.26 -14.65 11.97
CA PRO A 75 0.46 -15.33 12.99
C PRO A 75 -0.79 -16.01 12.40
N PRO A 76 -1.33 -17.06 13.06
CA PRO A 76 -2.57 -17.73 12.65
C PRO A 76 -3.74 -16.74 12.48
N PRO A 77 -4.69 -16.96 11.54
CA PRO A 77 -5.23 -18.26 11.11
C PRO A 77 -4.76 -18.75 9.73
N ALA A 78 -3.85 -18.06 9.04
CA ALA A 78 -3.40 -18.51 7.72
C ALA A 78 -2.21 -19.46 7.85
N GLY A 79 -2.36 -20.70 7.40
CA GLY A 79 -1.32 -21.73 7.30
C GLY A 79 -0.15 -21.43 6.34
N LEU A 80 0.31 -20.18 6.27
CA LEU A 80 1.55 -19.80 5.63
C LEU A 80 2.71 -20.07 6.59
N ASN A 81 3.13 -21.33 6.67
CA ASN A 81 4.43 -21.72 7.25
C ASN A 81 5.61 -21.33 6.34
N ALA A 82 5.37 -20.53 5.29
CA ALA A 82 6.37 -20.09 4.34
C ALA A 82 6.87 -18.71 4.74
N SER A 83 8.19 -18.58 4.90
CA SER A 83 8.85 -17.28 4.87
C SER A 83 8.72 -16.70 3.47
N LEU A 84 8.52 -15.38 3.38
CA LEU A 84 8.63 -14.66 2.11
C LEU A 84 10.04 -14.08 1.99
N GLU A 85 10.60 -14.10 0.80
CA GLU A 85 11.89 -13.51 0.48
C GLU A 85 11.69 -12.52 -0.66
N PHE A 86 12.28 -11.33 -0.52
CA PHE A 86 12.24 -10.29 -1.55
C PHE A 86 13.66 -9.89 -1.97
N ALA A 87 13.94 -9.97 -3.25
CA ALA A 87 15.26 -9.68 -3.81
C ALA A 87 15.36 -8.27 -4.45
N SER A 88 14.22 -7.59 -4.65
CA SER A 88 14.16 -6.24 -5.20
C SER A 88 13.11 -5.37 -4.52
N TRP A 89 13.24 -4.05 -4.65
CA TRP A 89 12.27 -3.09 -4.13
C TRP A 89 11.01 -3.07 -4.99
N SER A 90 11.17 -3.26 -6.30
CA SER A 90 10.05 -3.46 -7.24
C SER A 90 9.19 -4.68 -6.89
N GLU A 91 9.78 -5.78 -6.43
CA GLU A 91 9.05 -6.98 -6.00
C GLU A 91 8.22 -6.69 -4.74
N ILE A 92 8.80 -5.97 -3.77
CA ILE A 92 8.05 -5.52 -2.58
C ILE A 92 6.88 -4.63 -3.00
N SER A 93 7.09 -3.68 -3.91
CA SER A 93 6.03 -2.80 -4.40
C SER A 93 4.90 -3.60 -5.07
N GLN A 94 5.26 -4.53 -5.96
CA GLN A 94 4.31 -5.36 -6.67
C GLN A 94 3.48 -6.20 -5.71
N VAL A 95 4.11 -6.93 -4.79
CA VAL A 95 3.41 -7.77 -3.82
C VAL A 95 2.57 -6.93 -2.86
N CYS A 96 3.03 -5.74 -2.46
CA CYS A 96 2.23 -4.81 -1.69
C CYS A 96 0.95 -4.39 -2.43
N GLY A 97 1.05 -4.05 -3.72
CA GLY A 97 -0.09 -3.72 -4.57
C GLY A 97 -1.05 -4.89 -4.76
N ASP A 98 -0.53 -6.05 -5.14
CA ASP A 98 -1.34 -7.24 -5.42
C ASP A 98 -2.05 -7.76 -4.16
N SER A 99 -1.43 -7.62 -2.98
CA SER A 99 -2.04 -7.99 -1.71
C SER A 99 -3.40 -7.33 -1.48
N ARG A 100 -3.62 -6.15 -2.07
CA ARG A 100 -4.87 -5.39 -1.95
C ARG A 100 -6.03 -6.05 -2.71
N VAL A 101 -5.70 -6.72 -3.81
CA VAL A 101 -6.65 -7.50 -4.61
C VAL A 101 -6.91 -8.85 -3.94
N TRP A 102 -5.85 -9.55 -3.53
CA TRP A 102 -5.96 -10.85 -2.85
C TRP A 102 -6.80 -10.77 -1.58
N SER A 103 -6.70 -9.66 -0.86
CA SER A 103 -7.47 -9.43 0.35
C SER A 103 -8.91 -8.99 0.12
N GLY A 104 -9.33 -8.75 -1.14
CA GLY A 104 -10.66 -8.26 -1.50
C GLY A 104 -10.90 -6.77 -1.22
N MET A 105 -9.85 -5.96 -1.03
CA MET A 105 -9.97 -4.54 -0.69
C MET A 105 -10.06 -3.63 -1.92
N HIS A 106 -9.37 -3.98 -3.00
CA HIS A 106 -9.27 -3.19 -4.21
C HIS A 106 -9.61 -4.00 -5.47
N PHE A 107 -10.12 -3.34 -6.49
CA PHE A 107 -10.21 -3.89 -7.84
C PHE A 107 -8.83 -3.88 -8.51
N ALA A 108 -8.60 -4.84 -9.40
CA ALA A 108 -7.31 -5.01 -10.08
C ALA A 108 -6.84 -3.74 -10.81
N GLY A 109 -7.75 -2.90 -11.32
CA GLY A 109 -7.42 -1.64 -11.98
C GLY A 109 -6.96 -0.51 -11.03
N ALA A 110 -7.32 -0.56 -9.74
CA ALA A 110 -6.94 0.48 -8.78
C ALA A 110 -5.47 0.39 -8.35
N VAL A 111 -4.88 -0.81 -8.40
CA VAL A 111 -3.47 -1.06 -8.06
C VAL A 111 -2.51 -0.36 -9.02
N PRO A 112 -2.52 -0.62 -10.35
CA PRO A 112 -1.61 0.04 -11.28
C PRO A 112 -1.85 1.56 -11.32
N ALA A 113 -3.09 2.01 -11.18
CA ALA A 113 -3.38 3.45 -11.11
C ALA A 113 -2.76 4.12 -9.88
N GLY A 114 -2.75 3.44 -8.73
CA GLY A 114 -2.06 3.92 -7.53
C GLY A 114 -0.54 3.93 -7.72
N ALA A 115 0.01 2.83 -8.23
CA ALA A 115 1.44 2.72 -8.50
C ALA A 115 1.91 3.81 -9.49
N GLU A 116 1.20 4.03 -10.60
CA GLU A 116 1.52 5.08 -11.57
C GLU A 116 1.50 6.48 -10.95
N LEU A 117 0.47 6.78 -10.14
CA LEU A 117 0.32 8.10 -9.50
C LEU A 117 1.55 8.50 -8.68
N CYS A 118 2.18 7.54 -8.00
CA CYS A 118 3.21 7.83 -7.01
C CYS A 118 4.60 7.31 -7.37
N GLY A 119 4.66 6.31 -8.23
CA GLY A 119 5.87 5.76 -8.85
C GLY A 119 6.31 6.49 -10.09
N GLY A 120 5.49 7.39 -10.64
CA GLY A 120 5.91 8.28 -11.72
C GLY A 120 7.23 8.95 -11.36
N GLU A 121 8.17 8.95 -12.32
CA GLU A 121 9.54 9.43 -12.10
C GLU A 121 9.54 10.78 -11.39
N ASP A 122 8.64 11.69 -11.77
CA ASP A 122 8.53 13.02 -11.21
C ASP A 122 8.34 13.04 -9.68
N MET A 123 7.46 12.21 -9.12
CA MET A 123 7.17 12.28 -7.68
C MET A 123 8.27 11.65 -6.85
N ALA A 124 8.69 10.43 -7.19
CA ALA A 124 9.78 9.75 -6.49
C ALA A 124 11.11 10.50 -6.64
N LYS A 125 11.38 11.08 -7.81
CA LYS A 125 12.54 11.92 -8.03
C LYS A 125 12.44 13.26 -7.31
N SER A 126 11.24 13.86 -7.22
CA SER A 126 11.09 15.14 -6.51
C SER A 126 11.45 15.03 -5.03
N ILE A 127 11.11 13.91 -4.38
CA ILE A 127 11.44 13.67 -2.96
C ILE A 127 12.95 13.45 -2.82
N HIS A 128 13.55 12.63 -3.69
CA HIS A 128 15.00 12.42 -3.75
C HIS A 128 15.75 13.74 -3.92
N ASP A 129 15.38 14.52 -4.93
CA ASP A 129 16.05 15.76 -5.29
C ASP A 129 15.86 16.81 -4.18
N SER A 130 14.71 16.82 -3.51
CA SER A 130 14.49 17.67 -2.33
C SER A 130 15.44 17.30 -1.20
N PHE A 131 15.63 16.00 -0.93
CA PHE A 131 16.53 15.52 0.12
C PHE A 131 18.00 15.88 -0.17
N GLU A 132 18.47 15.68 -1.40
CA GLU A 132 19.85 16.02 -1.77
C GLU A 132 20.12 17.53 -1.72
N ARG A 133 19.16 18.36 -2.13
CA ARG A 133 19.27 19.82 -2.03
C ARG A 133 19.29 20.30 -0.57
N LEU A 134 18.45 19.72 0.29
CA LEU A 134 18.46 20.03 1.72
C LEU A 134 19.80 19.64 2.37
N LYS A 135 20.37 18.48 2.01
CA LYS A 135 21.71 18.08 2.46
C LYS A 135 22.80 19.06 2.00
N ALA A 136 22.63 19.69 0.84
CA ALA A 136 23.53 20.72 0.33
C ALA A 136 23.30 22.11 0.95
N GLY A 137 22.34 22.25 1.88
CA GLY A 137 21.99 23.52 2.54
C GLY A 137 21.00 24.40 1.77
N ASP A 138 20.36 23.88 0.72
CA ASP A 138 19.32 24.60 -0.01
C ASP A 138 17.95 24.38 0.65
N GLU A 139 17.64 25.21 1.65
CA GLU A 139 16.36 25.18 2.38
C GLU A 139 15.14 25.46 1.49
N SER A 140 15.32 26.05 0.30
CA SER A 140 14.20 26.29 -0.63
C SER A 140 13.62 25.00 -1.20
N ALA A 141 14.31 23.88 -1.05
CA ALA A 141 13.89 22.55 -1.45
C ALA A 141 12.94 21.87 -0.45
N ALA A 142 12.66 22.50 0.71
CA ALA A 142 11.73 21.93 1.69
C ALA A 142 10.31 21.81 1.11
N VAL A 143 9.77 20.58 1.12
CA VAL A 143 8.39 20.29 0.69
C VAL A 143 7.38 21.00 1.59
N PHE A 144 7.68 21.13 2.88
CA PHE A 144 6.92 21.94 3.83
C PHE A 144 7.77 23.15 4.23
N LYS A 145 7.24 24.35 3.97
CA LYS A 145 7.90 25.62 4.32
C LYS A 145 7.62 26.07 5.75
N SER A 146 6.65 25.44 6.41
CA SER A 146 6.31 25.65 7.82
C SER A 146 6.83 24.47 8.63
N ASP A 147 7.28 24.75 9.86
CA ASP A 147 7.69 23.71 10.79
C ASP A 147 6.51 22.76 11.05
N VAL A 148 6.75 21.45 10.98
CA VAL A 148 5.72 20.44 11.24
C VAL A 148 5.20 20.55 12.67
N GLY A 149 6.04 21.04 13.60
CA GLY A 149 5.61 21.36 14.96
C GLY A 149 4.47 22.39 15.01
N GLU A 150 4.56 23.47 14.22
CA GLU A 150 3.54 24.51 14.16
C GLU A 150 2.23 24.01 13.53
N LEU A 151 2.33 23.17 12.48
CA LEU A 151 1.17 22.53 11.85
C LEU A 151 0.47 21.56 12.81
N MET A 152 1.24 20.75 13.53
CA MET A 152 0.72 19.80 14.51
C MET A 152 0.08 20.51 15.70
N ASP A 153 0.64 21.64 16.16
CA ASP A 153 0.05 22.45 17.22
C ASP A 153 -1.29 23.06 16.80
N VAL A 154 -1.42 23.52 15.56
CA VAL A 154 -2.69 24.03 15.02
C VAL A 154 -3.74 22.91 14.92
N VAL A 155 -3.38 21.73 14.41
CA VAL A 155 -4.29 20.59 14.29
C VAL A 155 -4.67 20.04 15.68
N TRP A 156 -3.71 19.91 16.58
CA TRP A 156 -3.92 19.42 17.95
C TRP A 156 -4.79 20.37 18.77
N ASN A 157 -4.58 21.69 18.66
CA ASN A 157 -5.43 22.68 19.32
C ASN A 157 -6.83 22.77 18.70
N SER A 158 -6.99 22.43 17.42
CA SER A 158 -8.29 22.38 16.74
C SER A 158 -9.10 21.12 17.05
N CYS A 159 -8.45 20.05 17.54
CA CYS A 159 -9.07 18.78 17.94
C CYS A 159 -9.32 18.66 19.45
N ARG A 160 -8.98 19.68 20.27
CA ARG A 160 -9.39 19.76 21.67
C ARG A 160 -10.84 20.29 21.75
N LEU A 161 -11.80 19.38 21.71
CA LEU A 161 -13.13 19.58 22.29
C LEU A 161 -13.12 19.12 23.76
#